data_AF-A0A6L3X0G2-F1
#
_entry.id   AF-A0A6L3X0G2-F1
#
_cell.length_a   1.000
_cell.length_b   1.000
_cell.length_c   1.000
_cell.angle_alpha   90.00
_cell.angle_beta   90.00
_cell.angle_gamma   90.00
#
_symmetry.space_group_name_H-M   'P 1'
#
loop_
_entity.id
_entity.type
_entity.pdbx_description
1 polymer ?
#
loop_
_entity_poly.entity_id
_entity_poly.type
_entity_poly.pdbx_seq_one_letter_code
_entity_poly.pdbx_strand_id
1 'polypeptide(L)' 'MQVPELTDDAVVELAREGGVAFIPKLSGQRTISLSSLNEAQRQRLVRILEQAFPRGQPPGQASSPGSG' A
#
# COMPACT_ATOMS: atom_id res chain seq x y z
N MET A 1 13.26 -2.37 -5.47
CA MET A 1 12.76 -3.03 -4.25
C MET A 1 11.98 -4.27 -4.66
N GLN A 2 12.18 -5.40 -4.00
CA GLN A 2 11.46 -6.64 -4.28
C GLN A 2 10.23 -6.73 -3.36
N VAL A 3 9.08 -7.17 -3.90
CA VAL A 3 7.89 -7.39 -3.08
C VAL A 3 8.21 -8.53 -2.10
N PRO A 4 8.04 -8.33 -0.79
CA PRO A 4 8.24 -9.40 0.19
C PRO A 4 7.24 -10.53 -0.05
N GLU A 5 7.59 -11.73 0.38
CA GLU A 5 6.68 -12.88 0.30
C GLU A 5 5.41 -12.61 1.12
N LEU A 6 4.25 -12.71 0.46
CA LEU A 6 2.94 -12.43 1.06
C LEU A 6 2.32 -13.73 1.58
N THR A 7 2.63 -14.09 2.82
CA THR A 7 2.03 -15.23 3.53
C THR A 7 0.52 -15.04 3.73
N ASP A 8 -0.21 -16.12 4.02
CA ASP A 8 -1.68 -16.11 4.14
C ASP A 8 -2.19 -15.20 5.27
N ASP A 9 -1.38 -15.02 6.29
CA ASP A 9 -1.63 -14.17 7.46
C ASP A 9 -1.06 -12.75 7.29
N ALA A 10 -0.46 -12.43 6.14
CA ALA A 10 0.13 -11.11 5.92
C ALA A 10 -0.92 -10.01 5.99
N VAL A 11 -0.50 -8.87 6.53
CA VAL A 11 -1.32 -7.66 6.66
C VAL A 11 -0.67 -6.54 5.85
N VAL A 12 -1.44 -5.98 4.92
CA VAL A 12 -1.02 -4.82 4.13
C VAL A 12 -1.58 -3.56 4.75
N GLU A 13 -0.70 -2.70 5.24
CA GLU A 13 -1.05 -1.37 5.73
C GLU A 13 -0.79 -0.33 4.63
N LEU A 14 -1.82 0.46 4.33
CA LEU A 14 -1.78 1.49 3.31
C LEU A 14 -2.16 2.84 3.93
N ALA A 15 -1.22 3.78 3.91
CA ALA A 15 -1.49 5.18 4.16
C ALA A 15 -1.60 5.93 2.82
N ARG A 16 -2.54 6.88 2.71
CA ARG A 16 -2.60 7.77 1.55
C ARG A 16 -1.71 8.97 1.79
N GLU A 17 -0.55 8.98 1.15
CA GLU A 17 0.34 10.13 1.12
C GLU A 17 0.09 10.94 -0.16
N GLY A 18 -0.78 11.95 -0.08
CA GLY A 18 -0.95 12.97 -1.13
C GLY A 18 -2.08 12.76 -2.16
N GLY A 19 -2.11 13.67 -3.14
CA GLY A 19 -3.10 13.85 -4.20
C GLY A 19 -3.26 15.34 -4.55
N VAL A 20 -3.92 15.66 -5.67
CA VAL A 20 -4.12 17.06 -6.13
C VAL A 20 -4.81 17.93 -5.07
N ALA A 21 -5.59 17.30 -4.18
CA ALA A 21 -6.14 17.91 -2.98
C ALA A 21 -5.98 17.00 -1.76
N PHE A 22 -5.69 17.61 -0.61
CA PHE A 22 -5.77 16.98 0.69
C PHE A 22 -7.24 16.75 1.06
N ILE A 23 -7.63 15.49 1.29
CA ILE A 23 -8.99 15.10 1.68
C ILE A 23 -8.87 14.30 2.99
N PRO A 24 -9.16 14.91 4.17
CA PRO A 24 -8.95 14.29 5.48
C PRO A 24 -9.67 12.94 5.65
N LYS A 25 -10.86 12.79 5.05
CA LYS A 25 -11.62 11.52 5.13
C LYS A 25 -10.94 10.36 4.40
N LEU A 26 -9.94 10.62 3.56
CA LEU A 26 -9.22 9.63 2.76
C LEU A 26 -7.78 9.42 3.23
N SER A 27 -7.30 10.17 4.23
CA SER A 27 -5.95 10.01 4.80
C SER A 27 -5.87 8.92 5.88
N GLY A 28 -6.99 8.30 6.23
CA GLY A 28 -7.01 7.20 7.20
C GLY A 28 -6.19 6.01 6.71
N GLN A 29 -5.38 5.45 7.61
CA GLN A 29 -4.68 4.19 7.39
C GLN A 29 -5.69 3.09 7.08
N ARG A 30 -5.42 2.30 6.05
CA ARG A 30 -6.23 1.16 5.65
C ARG A 30 -5.43 -0.12 5.86
N THR A 31 -6.07 -1.09 6.48
CA THR A 31 -5.48 -2.39 6.75
C THR A 31 -6.21 -3.44 5.92
N ILE A 32 -5.46 -4.24 5.16
CA ILE A 32 -5.98 -5.34 4.34
C ILE A 32 -5.34 -6.63 4.84
N SER A 33 -6.12 -7.46 5.51
CA SER A 33 -5.67 -8.79 5.96
C SER A 33 -5.82 -9.79 4.83
N LEU A 34 -4.74 -10.44 4.39
CA LEU A 34 -4.79 -11.43 3.31
C LEU A 34 -5.67 -12.63 3.67
N SER A 35 -5.74 -12.99 4.94
CA SER A 35 -6.62 -14.04 5.47
C SER A 35 -8.11 -13.77 5.28
N SER A 36 -8.50 -12.52 5.04
CA SER A 36 -9.89 -12.12 4.79
C SER A 36 -10.28 -12.12 3.32
N LEU A 37 -9.32 -12.35 2.42
CA LEU A 37 -9.49 -12.30 0.98
C LEU A 37 -9.70 -13.69 0.40
N ASN A 38 -10.53 -13.79 -0.64
CA ASN A 38 -10.55 -14.98 -1.49
C ASN A 38 -9.37 -14.99 -2.48
N GLU A 39 -9.14 -16.13 -3.13
CA GLU A 39 -8.00 -16.33 -4.03
C GLU A 39 -7.94 -15.30 -5.17
N ALA A 40 -9.08 -14.96 -5.78
CA ALA A 40 -9.14 -13.96 -6.85
C ALA A 40 -8.77 -12.55 -6.36
N GLN A 41 -9.22 -12.16 -5.17
CA GLN A 41 -8.85 -10.90 -4.54
C GLN A 41 -7.36 -10.86 -4.18
N ARG A 42 -6.82 -11.98 -3.70
CA ARG A 42 -5.41 -12.11 -3.37
C ARG A 42 -4.52 -11.95 -4.60
N GLN A 43 -4.81 -12.66 -5.69
CA GLN A 43 -4.09 -12.53 -6.97
C GLN A 43 -4.13 -11.09 -7.50
N ARG A 44 -5.29 -10.43 -7.37
CA ARG A 44 -5.43 -9.02 -7.75
C ARG A 44 -4.56 -8.11 -6.89
N LEU A 45 -4.52 -8.33 -5.58
CA LEU A 45 -3.69 -7.57 -4.65
C LEU A 45 -2.20 -7.75 -4.94
N VAL A 46 -1.74 -8.99 -5.14
CA VAL A 46 -0.35 -9.29 -5.53
C VAL A 46 0.03 -8.54 -6.80
N ARG A 47 -0.80 -8.61 -7.84
CA ARG A 47 -0.55 -7.91 -9.11
C ARG A 47 -0.46 -6.38 -8.96
N ILE A 48 -1.31 -5.79 -8.10
CA ILE A 48 -1.24 -4.35 -7.81
C ILE A 48 0.05 -4.01 -7.09
N LEU A 49 0.43 -4.80 -6.08
CA LEU A 49 1.65 -4.58 -5.31
C LEU A 49 2.90 -4.70 -6.20
N GLU A 50 2.99 -5.70 -7.05
CA GLU A 50 4.09 -5.86 -8.01
C GLU A 50 4.24 -4.66 -8.95
N GLN A 51 3.14 -4.02 -9.35
CA GLN A 51 3.16 -2.83 -10.19
C GLN A 51 3.49 -1.54 -9.41
N ALA A 52 3.09 -1.48 -8.14
CA ALA A 52 3.25 -0.31 -7.29
C ALA A 52 4.63 -0.25 -6.61
N PHE A 53 5.18 -1.39 -6.18
CA PHE A 53 6.43 -1.47 -5.42
C PHE A 53 7.63 -0.80 -6.12
N PRO A 54 7.83 -0.97 -7.43
CA PRO A 54 8.92 -0.30 -8.15
C PRO A 54 8.81 1.23 -8.17
N ARG A 55 7.60 1.76 -7.93
CA ARG A 55 7.33 3.21 -7.88
C ARG A 55 7.41 3.76 -6.46
N GLY A 56 7.47 2.89 -5.46
CA GLY A 56 7.59 3.27 -4.06
C GLY A 56 8.96 3.87 -3.76
N GLN A 57 8.98 4.85 -2.85
CA GLN A 57 10.20 5.42 -2.29
C GLN A 57 10.37 4.92 -0.86
N PRO A 58 11.60 4.59 -0.42
CA PRO A 58 11.83 4.30 0.99
C PRO A 58 11.42 5.49 1.88
N PRO A 59 10.85 5.21 3.06
CA PRO A 59 10.41 6.24 4.00
C PRO A 59 11.59 7.11 4.46
N GLY A 60 11.31 8.38 4.74
CA GLY A 60 12.31 9.33 5.25
C GLY A 60 13.13 10.07 4.19
N GLN A 61 12.74 10.01 2.91
CA GLN A 61 13.30 10.89 1.89
C GLN A 61 12.67 12.29 1.97
N ALA A 62 13.50 13.32 1.78
CA ALA A 62 13.05 14.72 1.89
C ALA A 62 11.95 15.11 0.87
N SER A 63 11.77 14.32 -0.19
CA SER A 63 10.72 14.49 -1.20
C SER A 63 9.51 13.57 -1.00
N SER A 64 9.41 12.85 0.12
CA SER A 64 8.29 11.97 0.40
C SER A 64 6.97 12.79 0.45
N PRO A 65 5.96 12.43 -0.34
CA PRO A 65 4.67 13.10 -0.31
C PRO A 65 4.05 13.12 1.10
N GLY A 66 3.29 14.16 1.45
CA GLY A 66 2.59 14.22 2.74
C GLY A 66 3.37 14.86 3.90
N SER A 67 4.55 15.43 3.66
CA SER A 67 5.34 16.18 4.65
C SER A 67 4.84 17.62 4.92
N GLY A 68 3.54 17.87 4.69
CA GLY A 68 2.93 19.19 4.87
C GLY A 68 2.73 19.55 6.33
#